data_AF-A0A842NUM7-F1
#
_entry.id   AF-A0A842NUM7-F1
#
_cell.length_a   1.000
_cell.length_b   1.000
_cell.length_c   1.000
_cell.angle_alpha   90.00
_cell.angle_beta   90.00
_cell.angle_gamma   90.00
#
_symmetry.space_group_name_H-M   'P 1'
#
loop_
_entity.id
_entity.type
_entity.pdbx_description
1 polymer ?
#
loop_
_entity_poly.entity_id
_entity_poly.type
_entity_poly.pdbx_seq_one_letter_code
_entity_poly.pdbx_strand_id
1 'polypeptide(L)' 'MPALGVACIHCVSTDPEARGRGIGTAITLHAPREAGGMGLKVGVLQSSPMGVNIYRRRGFEEYCKIDLYSLSLE' A
#
# COMPACT_ATOMS: atom_id res chain seq x y z
N MET A 1 -16.97 20.85 1.77
CA MET A 1 -16.11 20.12 0.81
C MET A 1 -16.52 18.66 0.87
N PRO A 2 -16.92 18.00 -0.22
CA PRO A 2 -17.14 16.56 -0.16
C PRO A 2 -15.82 15.90 0.22
N ALA A 3 -15.86 14.88 1.08
CA ALA A 3 -14.68 14.09 1.39
C ALA A 3 -14.16 13.52 0.06
N LEU A 4 -13.02 14.01 -0.41
CA LEU A 4 -12.32 13.45 -1.55
C LEU A 4 -11.84 12.07 -1.10
N GLY A 5 -12.66 11.04 -1.30
CA GLY A 5 -12.38 9.71 -0.81
C GLY A 5 -11.02 9.22 -1.32
N VAL A 6 -10.23 8.63 -0.43
CA VAL A 6 -8.93 8.04 -0.73
C VAL A 6 -8.97 6.58 -0.30
N ALA A 7 -8.47 5.68 -1.15
CA ALA A 7 -8.30 4.28 -0.78
C ALA A 7 -6.93 4.07 -0.14
N CYS A 8 -6.92 3.76 1.15
CA CYS A 8 -5.67 3.49 1.87
C CYS A 8 -5.36 2.00 1.91
N ILE A 9 -4.12 1.65 1.59
CA ILE A 9 -3.61 0.27 1.63
C ILE A 9 -2.65 0.16 2.82
N HIS A 10 -2.99 -0.68 3.77
CA HIS A 10 -2.24 -0.85 5.02
C HIS A 10 -1.89 -2.32 5.28
N CYS A 11 -0.81 -2.53 6.02
CA CYS A 11 -0.42 -3.83 6.58
C CYS A 11 -0.29 -4.98 5.55
N VAL A 12 0.05 -4.67 4.29
CA VAL A 12 0.32 -5.70 3.29
C VAL A 12 1.64 -6.39 3.65
N SER A 13 1.53 -7.64 4.05
CA SER A 13 2.68 -8.51 4.31
C SER A 13 2.52 -9.81 3.52
N THR A 14 3.64 -10.49 3.30
CA THR A 14 3.65 -11.84 2.74
C THR A 14 4.60 -12.66 3.59
N ASP A 15 4.12 -13.84 3.98
CA ASP A 15 4.90 -14.84 4.69
C ASP A 15 6.26 -15.04 4.01
N PRO A 16 7.39 -15.08 4.74
CA PRO A 16 8.72 -15.25 4.17
C PRO A 16 8.84 -16.38 3.15
N GLU A 17 8.24 -17.54 3.41
CA GLU A 17 8.30 -18.74 2.57
C GLU A 17 7.48 -18.60 1.27
N ALA A 18 6.54 -17.65 1.26
CA ALA A 18 5.67 -17.37 0.12
C ALA A 18 6.12 -16.15 -0.71
N ARG A 19 7.23 -15.49 -0.34
CA ARG A 19 7.76 -14.32 -1.08
C ARG A 19 8.23 -14.69 -2.49
N GLY A 20 8.37 -13.67 -3.35
CA GLY A 20 8.81 -13.86 -4.74
C GLY A 20 7.74 -14.41 -5.69
N ARG A 21 6.54 -14.73 -5.19
CA ARG A 21 5.42 -15.30 -5.97
C ARG A 21 4.38 -14.27 -6.45
N GLY A 22 4.68 -12.97 -6.29
CA GLY A 22 3.78 -11.89 -6.73
C GLY A 22 2.56 -11.63 -5.82
N ILE A 23 2.45 -12.27 -4.66
CA ILE A 23 1.31 -12.15 -3.74
C ILE A 23 1.10 -10.71 -3.26
N GLY A 24 2.17 -10.06 -2.77
CA GLY A 24 2.09 -8.66 -2.33
C GLY A 24 1.60 -7.73 -3.44
N THR A 25 2.08 -7.93 -4.68
CA THR A 25 1.57 -7.18 -5.84
C THR A 25 0.10 -7.44 -6.12
N ALA A 26 -0.35 -8.70 -6.04
CA ALA A 26 -1.75 -9.04 -6.27
C ALA A 26 -2.68 -8.35 -5.25
N ILE A 27 -2.32 -8.38 -3.97
CA ILE A 27 -3.05 -7.71 -2.90
C ILE A 27 -3.07 -6.20 -3.12
N THR A 28 -1.91 -5.58 -3.37
CA THR A 28 -1.80 -4.14 -3.58
C THR A 28 -2.60 -3.66 -4.79
N LEU A 29 -2.68 -4.44 -5.87
CA LEU A 29 -3.44 -4.05 -7.06
C LEU A 29 -4.94 -4.30 -6.93
N HIS A 30 -5.37 -5.10 -5.96
CA HIS A 30 -6.80 -5.34 -5.73
C HIS A 30 -7.51 -4.08 -5.21
N ALA A 31 -6.93 -3.42 -4.20
CA ALA A 31 -7.54 -2.26 -3.57
C ALA A 31 -7.78 -1.07 -4.54
N PRO A 32 -6.84 -0.64 -5.40
CA PRO A 32 -7.08 0.41 -6.40
C PRO A 32 -8.15 0.02 -7.43
N ARG A 33 -8.28 -1.26 -7.78
CA ARG A 33 -9.31 -1.73 -8.72
C ARG A 33 -10.71 -1.60 -8.11
N GLU A 34 -10.86 -2.03 -6.87
CA GLU A 34 -12.13 -1.91 -6.14
C GLU A 34 -12.49 -0.44 -5.90
N ALA A 35 -11.52 0.36 -5.46
CA ALA A 35 -11.65 1.80 -5.27
C ALA A 35 -12.06 2.53 -6.57
N GLY A 36 -11.48 2.13 -7.72
CA GLY A 36 -11.87 2.65 -9.02
C GLY A 36 -13.34 2.39 -9.37
N GLY A 37 -13.87 1.22 -8.98
CA GLY A 37 -15.29 0.89 -9.11
C GLY A 37 -16.21 1.78 -8.26
N MET A 38 -15.68 2.36 -7.18
CA MET A 38 -16.37 3.31 -6.31
C MET A 38 -16.17 4.79 -6.75
N GLY A 39 -15.50 5.03 -7.88
CA GLY A 39 -15.20 6.38 -8.37
C GLY A 39 -14.01 7.06 -7.68
N LEU A 40 -13.28 6.35 -6.82
CA LEU A 40 -12.07 6.85 -6.18
C LEU A 40 -10.91 6.82 -7.17
N LYS A 41 -10.13 7.90 -7.19
CA LYS A 41 -9.01 8.06 -8.14
C LYS A 41 -7.64 8.04 -7.47
N VAL A 42 -7.61 8.07 -6.15
CA VAL A 42 -6.38 8.20 -5.37
C VAL A 42 -6.28 7.02 -4.42
N GLY A 43 -5.17 6.28 -4.55
CA GLY A 43 -4.75 5.24 -3.62
C GLY A 43 -3.49 5.69 -2.90
N VAL A 44 -3.43 5.51 -1.58
CA VAL A 44 -2.24 5.83 -0.77
C VAL A 44 -1.79 4.62 0.01
N LEU A 45 -0.48 4.48 0.19
CA LEU A 45 0.13 3.42 0.97
C LEU A 45 1.42 3.91 1.63
N GLN A 46 1.83 3.16 2.65
CA GLN A 46 3.13 3.32 3.27
C GLN A 46 3.99 2.12 2.87
N SER A 47 5.24 2.39 2.50
CA SER A 47 6.16 1.34 2.05
C SER A 47 7.31 1.13 3.03
N SER A 48 7.62 -0.14 3.29
CA SER A 48 8.94 -0.50 3.81
C SER A 48 10.01 -0.31 2.71
N PRO A 49 11.31 -0.19 3.07
CA PRO A 49 12.38 -0.16 2.08
C PRO A 49 12.37 -1.39 1.15
N MET A 50 11.98 -2.56 1.64
CA MET A 50 11.91 -3.79 0.86
C MET A 50 10.77 -3.77 -0.18
N GLY A 51 9.65 -3.12 0.14
CA GLY A 51 8.45 -3.07 -0.73
C GLY A 51 8.46 -1.94 -1.77
N VAL A 52 9.32 -0.93 -1.61
CA VAL A 52 9.20 0.34 -2.36
C VAL A 52 9.27 0.16 -3.88
N ASN A 53 10.13 -0.77 -4.33
CA ASN A 53 10.29 -1.05 -5.75
C ASN A 53 9.07 -1.74 -6.37
N ILE A 54 8.28 -2.47 -5.58
CA ILE A 54 7.04 -3.08 -6.04
C ILE A 54 6.02 -1.98 -6.36
N TYR A 55 5.89 -1.00 -5.47
CA TYR A 55 4.92 0.09 -5.61
C TYR A 55 5.31 1.06 -6.75
N ARG A 56 6.58 1.46 -6.82
CA ARG A 56 7.07 2.36 -7.89
C ARG A 56 6.85 1.79 -9.29
N ARG A 57 7.11 0.49 -9.50
CA ARG A 57 6.86 -0.19 -10.79
C ARG A 57 5.37 -0.25 -11.17
N ARG A 58 4.45 0.09 -10.27
CA ARG A 58 3.00 0.06 -10.47
C ARG A 58 2.38 1.45 -10.48
N GLY A 59 3.21 2.50 -10.59
CA GLY A 59 2.74 3.89 -10.74
C GLY A 59 2.50 4.62 -9.42
N PHE A 60 2.88 4.04 -8.28
CA PHE A 60 2.91 4.80 -7.03
C PHE A 60 4.16 5.69 -7.00
N GLU A 61 3.98 6.92 -6.53
CA GLU A 61 5.05 7.89 -6.35
C GLU A 61 5.26 8.18 -4.85
N GLU A 62 6.50 8.49 -4.47
CA GLU A 62 6.82 8.88 -3.10
C GLU A 62 6.47 10.35 -2.90
N TYR A 63 5.48 10.61 -2.04
CA TYR A 63 5.05 11.98 -1.73
C TYR A 63 5.62 12.51 -0.41
N CYS A 64 5.85 11.64 0.56
CA CYS A 64 6.40 12.02 1.85
C CYS A 64 7.09 10.84 2.54
N LYS A 65 7.87 11.17 3.56
CA LYS A 65 8.38 10.22 4.56
C LYS A 65 7.53 10.32 5.81
N ILE A 66 7.47 9.21 6.53
CA ILE A 66 6.72 9.06 7.76
C ILE A 66 7.59 8.34 8.79
N ASP A 67 7.38 8.65 10.05
CA ASP A 67 7.98 7.94 11.17
C ASP A 67 6.92 7.05 11.82
N LEU A 68 7.25 5.77 12.02
CA LEU A 68 6.39 4.80 12.68
C LEU A 68 6.90 4.59 14.10
N TYR A 69 6.10 4.98 15.09
CA TYR A 69 6.35 4.71 16.49
C TYR A 69 5.55 3.49 16.94
N SER A 70 6.19 2.58 17.67
CA SER A 70 5.50 1.47 18.33
C SER A 70 5.94 1.43 19.79
N LEU A 71 4.97 1.33 20.69
CA LEU A 71 5.23 1.12 22.10
C LEU A 71 5.23 -0.39 22.34
N SER A 72 6.35 -0.95 22.76
CA SER A 72 6.43 -2.31 23.27
C SER A 72 6.42 -2.21 24.79
N LEU A 73 5.40 -2.80 25.43
CA LEU A 73 5.40 -3.02 26.87
C LEU A 73 6.00 -4.40 27.09
N GLU A 74 7.16 -4.45 27.76
CA GLU A 74 7.72 -5.70 28.29
C GLU A 74 6.86 -6.27 29.42
#